data_AF-A0A820BTQ4-F1
#
_entry.id   AF-A0A820BTQ4-F1
#
_cell.length_a   1.000
_cell.length_b   1.000
_cell.length_c   1.000
_cell.angle_alpha   90.00
_cell.angle_beta   90.00
_cell.angle_gamma   90.00
#
_symmetry.space_group_name_H-M   'P 1'
#
loop_
_entity.id
_entity.type
_entity.pdbx_description
1 polymer ?
#
loop_
_entity_poly.entity_id
_entity_poly.type
_entity_poly.pdbx_seq_one_letter_code
_entity_poly.pdbx_strand_id
1 'polypeptide(L)'
;MKIIISSATLDQSVPILFQQIPNISFPKFNMPQNGYLHPIEKFPRPKENILDIVQELYKKRQRNDQILCFVSSVAEVHQCCSLIAELTNHTIKAYPITQSQSASDQQYYI
;
A
#
# COMPACT_ATOMS: atom_id res chain seq x y z
N MET A 1 19.73 9.32 -24.99
CA MET A 1 18.88 9.17 -23.80
C MET A 1 18.08 7.88 -23.94
N LYS A 2 17.95 7.06 -22.89
CA LYS A 2 17.13 5.84 -22.88
C LYS A 2 16.07 6.01 -21.80
N ILE A 3 14.81 5.73 -22.11
CA ILE A 3 13.69 5.83 -21.17
C ILE A 3 13.16 4.42 -20.92
N ILE A 4 12.96 4.06 -19.65
CA ILE A 4 12.36 2.80 -19.24
C ILE A 4 11.11 3.15 -18.43
N ILE A 5 9.98 2.53 -18.79
CA ILE A 5 8.70 2.70 -18.10
C ILE A 5 8.32 1.35 -17.51
N SER A 6 8.17 1.28 -16.19
CA SER A 6 7.78 0.07 -15.46
C SER A 6 6.53 0.35 -14.63
N SER A 7 5.59 -0.59 -14.60
CA SER A 7 4.44 -0.54 -13.70
C SER A 7 3.99 -1.95 -13.34
N ALA A 8 3.63 -2.14 -12.06
CA ALA A 8 3.11 -3.40 -11.53
C ALA A 8 1.64 -3.65 -11.93
N THR A 9 0.91 -2.59 -12.30
CA THR A 9 -0.52 -2.62 -12.66
C THR A 9 -0.75 -1.94 -14.00
N LEU A 10 0.23 -2.00 -14.91
CA LEU A 10 0.16 -1.27 -16.18
C LEU A 10 -1.11 -1.72 -16.93
N ASP A 11 -2.08 -0.82 -16.99
CA ASP A 11 -3.21 -0.99 -17.89
C ASP A 11 -2.66 -1.13 -19.32
N GLN A 12 -3.22 -2.04 -20.10
CA GLN A 12 -2.79 -2.29 -21.47
C GLN A 12 -2.88 -1.03 -22.36
N SER A 13 -3.67 -0.04 -21.95
CA SER A 13 -3.81 1.27 -22.60
C SER A 13 -2.61 2.20 -22.41
N VAL A 14 -1.80 2.06 -21.36
CA VAL A 14 -0.67 2.98 -21.12
C VAL A 14 0.40 2.90 -22.21
N PRO A 15 0.85 1.71 -22.68
CA PRO A 15 1.74 1.61 -23.83
C PRO A 15 1.20 2.25 -25.11
N ILE A 16 -0.13 2.27 -25.31
CA ILE A 16 -0.76 2.82 -26.52
C ILE A 16 -0.50 4.32 -26.64
N LEU A 17 -0.52 5.06 -25.52
CA LEU A 17 -0.22 6.49 -25.49
C LEU A 17 1.19 6.79 -26.02
N PHE A 18 2.16 5.91 -25.72
CA PHE A 18 3.54 6.09 -26.17
C PHE A 18 3.75 5.65 -27.63
N GLN A 19 2.96 4.69 -28.12
CA GLN A 19 2.99 4.27 -29.53
C GLN A 19 2.48 5.35 -30.49
N GLN A 20 1.69 6.31 -30.00
CA GLN A 20 1.19 7.43 -30.81
C GLN A 20 2.27 8.48 -31.12
N ILE A 21 3.43 8.44 -30.46
CA ILE A 21 4.52 9.40 -30.69
C ILE A 21 5.29 8.96 -31.95
N PRO A 22 5.34 9.80 -33.02
CA PRO A 22 6.01 9.44 -34.26
C PRO A 22 7.50 9.13 -34.03
N ASN A 23 8.02 8.13 -34.74
CA ASN A 23 9.43 7.72 -34.73
C ASN A 23 9.95 7.14 -33.39
N ILE A 24 9.06 6.74 -32.47
CA ILE A 24 9.48 6.02 -31.26
C ILE A 24 8.98 4.57 -31.31
N SER A 25 9.93 3.63 -31.29
CA SER A 25 9.65 2.20 -31.14
C SER A 25 9.87 1.77 -29.70
N PHE A 26 8.87 1.11 -29.11
CA PHE A 26 8.90 0.67 -27.71
C PHE A 26 8.84 -0.86 -27.63
N PRO A 27 9.95 -1.54 -27.30
CA PRO A 27 9.90 -2.96 -26.96
C PRO A 27 9.12 -3.13 -25.65
N LYS A 28 8.02 -3.89 -25.69
CA LYS A 28 7.23 -4.23 -24.51
C LYS A 28 7.72 -5.54 -23.93
N PHE A 29 8.14 -5.52 -22.68
CA PHE A 29 8.41 -6.72 -21.89
C PHE A 29 7.34 -6.83 -20.81
N ASN A 30 6.54 -7.90 -20.87
CA ASN A 30 5.68 -8.27 -19.76
C ASN A 30 6.43 -9.31 -18.94
N MET A 31 6.68 -9.02 -17.66
CA MET A 31 7.12 -10.06 -16.75
C MET A 31 6.03 -11.15 -16.74
N PRO A 32 6.37 -12.44 -16.94
CA PRO A 32 5.39 -13.51 -16.90
C PRO A 32 4.62 -13.41 -15.58
N GLN A 33 3.31 -13.67 -15.61
CA GLN A 33 2.46 -13.81 -14.43
C GLN A 33 2.83 -15.09 -13.65
N ASN A 34 4.10 -15.26 -13.33
CA ASN A 34 4.47 -16.03 -12.16
C ASN A 34 3.79 -15.26 -11.03
N GLY A 35 2.65 -15.77 -10.57
CA GLY A 35 1.80 -15.11 -9.59
C GLY A 35 2.61 -14.59 -8.41
N TYR A 36 2.02 -13.69 -7.63
CA TYR A 36 2.62 -13.20 -6.38
C TYR A 36 3.39 -14.32 -5.68
N LEU A 37 4.65 -14.04 -5.27
CA LEU A 37 5.51 -15.02 -4.57
C LEU A 37 4.76 -15.73 -3.43
N HIS A 38 3.83 -15.00 -2.82
CA HIS A 38 2.86 -15.50 -1.87
C HIS A 38 1.44 -15.11 -2.31
N PRO A 39 0.45 -16.03 -2.25
CA PRO A 39 -0.93 -15.72 -2.60
C PRO A 39 -1.49 -14.62 -1.69
N ILE A 40 -2.29 -13.72 -2.27
CA ILE A 40 -2.97 -12.66 -1.55
C ILE A 40 -4.47 -12.94 -1.62
N GLU A 41 -5.08 -13.19 -0.46
CA GLU A 41 -6.53 -13.33 -0.34
C GLU A 41 -7.19 -11.95 -0.17
N LYS A 42 -8.37 -11.77 -0.76
CA LYS A 42 -9.12 -10.50 -0.73
C LYS A 42 -10.49 -10.72 -0.12
N PHE A 43 -10.78 -9.98 0.95
CA PHE A 43 -12.04 -10.05 1.67
C PHE A 43 -12.78 -8.71 1.59
N PRO A 44 -13.88 -8.60 0.82
CA PRO A 44 -14.64 -7.35 0.75
C PRO A 44 -15.42 -7.13 2.06
N ARG A 45 -15.18 -5.99 2.70
CA ARG A 45 -15.86 -5.57 3.95
C ARG A 45 -16.40 -4.14 3.83
N PRO A 46 -17.40 -3.91 2.97
CA PRO A 46 -17.91 -2.57 2.73
C PRO A 46 -18.59 -2.02 3.99
N LYS A 47 -18.42 -0.71 4.24
CA LYS A 47 -19.04 0.05 5.34
C LYS A 47 -18.57 -0.33 6.75
N GLU A 48 -17.58 -1.19 6.87
CA GLU A 48 -17.00 -1.52 8.17
C GLU A 48 -15.97 -0.47 8.60
N ASN A 49 -15.87 -0.25 9.91
CA ASN A 49 -14.92 0.69 10.47
C ASN A 49 -13.50 0.09 10.44
N ILE A 50 -12.54 0.89 9.99
CA ILE A 50 -11.15 0.46 9.84
C ILE A 50 -10.49 0.08 11.18
N LEU A 51 -10.84 0.74 12.28
CA LEU A 51 -10.31 0.46 13.61
C LEU A 51 -10.79 -0.90 14.13
N ASP A 52 -12.02 -1.30 13.82
CA ASP A 52 -12.56 -2.60 14.18
C ASP A 52 -11.85 -3.72 13.42
N ILE A 53 -11.62 -3.51 12.11
CA ILE A 53 -10.87 -4.44 11.27
C ILE A 53 -9.43 -4.60 11.79
N VAL A 54 -8.75 -3.51 12.11
CA VAL A 54 -7.37 -3.55 12.63
C VAL A 54 -7.30 -4.32 13.95
N GLN A 55 -8.25 -4.11 14.87
CA GLN A 55 -8.31 -4.86 16.12
C GLN A 55 -8.57 -6.35 15.91
N GLU A 56 -9.47 -6.70 14.99
CA GLU A 56 -9.77 -8.09 14.65
C GLU A 56 -8.54 -8.78 14.06
N LEU A 57 -7.86 -8.15 13.10
CA LEU A 57 -6.64 -8.65 12.49
C LEU A 57 -5.53 -8.80 13.53
N TYR A 58 -5.38 -7.81 14.42
CA TYR A 58 -4.39 -7.84 15.49
C TYR A 58 -4.58 -9.05 16.42
N LYS A 59 -5.82 -9.46 16.69
CA LYS A 59 -6.12 -10.66 17.51
C LYS A 59 -5.81 -11.98 16.79
N LYS A 60 -5.88 -12.00 15.46
CA LYS A 60 -5.66 -13.19 14.62
C LYS A 60 -4.20 -13.35 14.17
N ARG A 61 -3.39 -12.31 14.33
CA ARG A 61 -2.03 -12.24 13.80
C ARG A 61 -1.06 -13.22 14.49
N GLN A 62 -0.05 -13.69 13.77
CA GLN A 62 1.12 -14.34 14.35
C GLN A 62 2.11 -13.30 14.89
N ARG A 63 3.07 -13.72 15.74
CA ARG A 63 3.93 -12.80 16.52
C ARG A 63 4.63 -11.70 15.71
N ASN A 64 4.91 -11.93 14.43
CA ASN A 64 5.70 -11.03 13.58
C ASN A 64 4.89 -10.40 12.44
N ASP A 65 3.57 -10.59 12.42
CA ASP A 65 2.73 -10.04 11.36
C ASP A 65 2.54 -8.53 11.57
N GLN A 66 2.70 -7.77 10.50
CA GLN A 66 2.45 -6.32 10.45
C GLN A 66 1.16 -6.03 9.69
N ILE A 67 0.45 -4.97 10.08
CA ILE A 67 -0.78 -4.53 9.43
C ILE A 67 -0.49 -3.18 8.76
N LEU A 68 -0.58 -3.14 7.44
CA LEU A 68 -0.52 -1.89 6.67
C LEU A 68 -1.93 -1.39 6.39
N CYS A 69 -2.20 -0.15 6.80
CA CYS A 69 -3.51 0.47 6.74
C CYS A 69 -3.48 1.70 5.84
N PHE A 70 -4.38 1.76 4.85
CA PHE A 70 -4.53 2.91 3.95
C PHE A 70 -5.78 3.71 4.33
N VAL A 71 -5.60 5.01 4.51
CA VAL A 71 -6.67 5.98 4.82
C VAL A 71 -6.60 7.15 3.84
N SER A 72 -7.64 7.99 3.82
CA SER A 72 -7.87 8.93 2.73
C SER A 72 -7.09 10.24 2.89
N SER A 73 -6.58 10.55 4.08
CA SER A 73 -5.88 11.79 4.35
C SER A 73 -4.84 11.68 5.47
N VAL A 74 -3.90 12.63 5.49
CA VAL A 74 -2.91 12.77 6.59
C VAL A 74 -3.59 12.99 7.93
N ALA A 75 -4.68 13.78 7.97
CA ALA A 75 -5.45 13.99 9.20
C ALA A 75 -6.04 12.67 9.72
N GLU A 76 -6.60 11.85 8.84
CA GLU A 76 -7.11 10.51 9.19
C GLU A 76 -6.01 9.59 9.69
N VAL A 77 -4.81 9.63 9.10
CA VAL A 77 -3.66 8.82 9.57
C VAL A 77 -3.39 9.10 11.05
N HIS A 78 -3.25 10.38 11.42
CA HIS A 78 -2.95 10.76 12.79
C HIS A 78 -4.11 10.45 13.73
N GLN A 79 -5.36 10.75 13.35
CA GLN A 79 -6.54 10.42 14.15
C GLN A 79 -6.67 8.93 14.41
N CYS A 80 -6.50 8.09 13.38
CA CYS A 80 -6.58 6.64 13.53
C CYS A 80 -5.46 6.11 14.44
N CYS A 81 -4.23 6.65 14.33
CA CYS A 81 -3.12 6.25 15.19
C CYS A 81 -3.38 6.60 16.67
N SER A 82 -3.93 7.78 16.95
CA SER A 82 -4.29 8.16 18.32
C SER A 82 -5.44 7.29 18.85
N LEU A 83 -6.52 7.14 18.07
CA LEU A 83 -7.69 6.36 18.47
C LEU A 83 -7.35 4.89 18.73
N ILE A 84 -6.53 4.26 17.88
CA ILE A 84 -6.16 2.86 18.10
C ILE A 84 -5.29 2.68 19.34
N ALA A 85 -4.39 3.64 19.63
CA ALA A 85 -3.58 3.62 20.83
C ALA A 85 -4.46 3.77 22.08
N GLU A 86 -5.42 4.70 22.06
CA GLU A 86 -6.37 4.92 23.15
C GLU A 86 -7.28 3.69 23.37
N LEU A 87 -7.95 3.21 22.32
CA LEU A 87 -8.89 2.09 22.38
C LEU A 87 -8.22 0.78 22.85
N THR A 88 -6.93 0.62 22.57
CA THR A 88 -6.20 -0.61 22.91
C THR A 88 -5.30 -0.46 24.13
N ASN A 89 -5.40 0.64 24.87
CA ASN A 89 -4.50 0.97 25.98
C ASN A 89 -3.02 0.78 25.60
N HIS A 90 -2.65 1.26 24.42
CA HIS A 90 -1.30 1.21 23.84
C HIS A 90 -0.75 -0.21 23.58
N THR A 91 -1.63 -1.22 23.57
CA THR A 91 -1.26 -2.60 23.21
C THR A 91 -0.94 -2.70 21.72
N ILE A 92 -1.68 -1.97 20.88
CA ILE A 92 -1.39 -1.82 19.46
C ILE A 92 -0.57 -0.55 19.27
N LYS A 93 0.66 -0.70 18.76
CA LYS A 93 1.48 0.43 18.31
C LYS A 93 1.20 0.69 16.84
N ALA A 94 0.65 1.85 16.52
CA ALA A 94 0.44 2.31 15.16
C ALA A 94 1.43 3.42 14.82
N TYR A 95 1.97 3.37 13.60
CA TYR A 95 2.96 4.33 13.13
C TYR A 95 2.39 5.08 11.92
N PRO A 96 2.32 6.42 11.97
CA PRO A 96 1.83 7.20 10.85
C PRO A 96 2.89 7.23 9.74
N ILE A 97 2.48 6.89 8.51
CA ILE A 97 3.32 7.02 7.31
C ILE A 97 2.66 8.04 6.38
N THR A 98 3.33 9.16 6.14
CA THR A 98 2.81 10.27 5.32
C THR A 98 3.86 10.79 4.36
N GLN A 99 3.43 11.36 3.22
CA GLN A 99 4.34 11.86 2.18
C GLN A 99 5.22 13.03 2.64
N SER A 100 4.78 13.79 3.64
CA SER A 100 5.52 14.95 4.15
C SER A 100 6.59 14.60 5.20
N GLN A 101 6.69 13.34 5.63
CA GLN A 101 7.72 12.91 6.56
C GLN A 101 9.10 12.83 5.87
N SER A 102 10.16 13.05 6.65
CA SER A 102 11.51 12.80 6.15
C SER A 102 11.75 11.31 5.94
N ALA A 103 12.66 10.96 5.02
CA ALA A 103 13.04 9.56 4.80
C ALA A 103 13.63 8.92 6.07
N SER A 104 14.36 9.69 6.88
CA SER A 104 14.88 9.25 8.18
C SER A 104 13.77 8.91 9.18
N ASP A 105 12.68 9.68 9.19
CA ASP A 105 11.54 9.40 10.06
C ASP A 105 10.80 8.14 9.61
N GLN A 106 10.64 7.96 8.30
CA GLN A 106 9.96 6.78 7.73
C GLN A 106 10.74 5.49 8.00
N GLN A 107 12.08 5.53 7.97
CA GLN A 107 12.92 4.36 8.23
C GLN A 107 12.78 3.80 9.65
N TYR A 108 12.35 4.60 10.62
CA TYR A 108 12.12 4.13 11.99
C TYR A 108 10.87 3.24 12.12
N TYR A 109 10.00 3.24 11.10
CA TYR A 109 8.69 2.58 11.14
C TYR A 109 8.59 1.31 10.29
N ILE A 110 9.62 1.01 9.48
CA ILE A 110 9.71 -0.13 8.56
C ILE A 110 10.79 -1.08 9.06
#